data_AF-A0A9E5DIK8-F1
#
_entry.id   AF-A0A9E5DIK8-F1
#
_cell.length_a   1.000
_cell.length_b   1.000
_cell.length_c   1.000
_cell.angle_alpha   90.00
_cell.angle_beta   90.00
_cell.angle_gamma   90.00
#
_symmetry.space_group_name_H-M   'P 1'
#
loop_
_entity.id
_entity.type
_entity.pdbx_description
1 polymer ?
#
loop_
_entity_poly.entity_id
_entity_poly.type
_entity_poly.pdbx_seq_one_letter_code
_entity_poly.pdbx_strand_id
1 'polypeptide(L)'
;MKKTEDISLRVVGFEELLVLKYIGLLEELKALEIRVESSKLDEEDKNKLKSIIRMIEEAILQELEEWASIPGGQVARSGEAPA
;
A
#
# COMPACT_ATOMS: atom_id res chain seq x y z
N MET A 1 12.63 -10.75 -30.32
CA MET A 1 12.83 -10.13 -28.99
C MET A 1 11.58 -9.45 -28.40
N LYS A 2 10.37 -9.57 -29.00
CA LYS A 2 9.14 -8.90 -28.51
C LYS A 2 8.47 -9.50 -27.26
N LYS A 3 8.70 -10.79 -26.92
CA LYS A 3 7.98 -11.45 -25.82
C LYS A 3 8.46 -11.00 -24.43
N THR A 4 9.72 -10.61 -24.30
CA THR A 4 10.31 -10.26 -23.00
C THR A 4 9.87 -8.88 -22.54
N GLU A 5 9.79 -7.91 -23.45
CA GLU A 5 9.31 -6.54 -23.18
C GLU A 5 7.83 -6.52 -22.77
N ASP A 6 7.00 -7.34 -23.42
CA ASP A 6 5.56 -7.45 -23.12
C ASP A 6 5.29 -8.07 -21.74
N ILE A 7 6.15 -8.98 -21.27
CA ILE A 7 6.08 -9.50 -19.89
C ILE A 7 6.48 -8.42 -18.89
N SER A 8 7.56 -7.68 -19.16
CA SER A 8 8.04 -6.62 -18.27
C SER A 8 7.00 -5.52 -18.05
N LEU A 9 6.29 -5.07 -19.10
CA LEU A 9 5.25 -4.04 -18.99
C LEU A 9 4.04 -4.53 -18.19
N ARG A 10 3.66 -5.81 -18.31
CA ARG A 10 2.55 -6.38 -17.52
C ARG A 10 2.90 -6.50 -16.05
N VAL A 11 4.14 -6.87 -15.72
CA VAL A 11 4.60 -6.95 -14.33
C VAL A 11 4.48 -5.59 -13.66
N VAL A 12 4.98 -4.52 -14.29
CA VAL A 12 4.86 -3.15 -13.76
C VAL A 12 3.40 -2.75 -13.55
N GLY A 13 2.51 -3.06 -14.51
CA GLY A 13 1.08 -2.78 -14.36
C GLY A 13 0.42 -3.53 -13.18
N PHE A 14 0.86 -4.75 -12.86
CA PHE A 14 0.39 -5.46 -11.68
C PHE A 14 0.94 -4.86 -10.38
N GLU A 15 2.19 -4.41 -10.36
CA GLU A 15 2.79 -3.73 -9.21
C GLU A 15 2.04 -2.43 -8.90
N GLU A 16 1.74 -1.61 -9.90
CA GLU A 16 0.94 -0.38 -9.74
C GLU A 16 -0.45 -0.66 -9.16
N LEU A 17 -1.15 -1.69 -9.67
CA LEU A 17 -2.46 -2.10 -9.16
C LEU A 17 -2.41 -2.56 -7.70
N LEU A 18 -1.34 -3.25 -7.31
CA LEU A 18 -1.13 -3.67 -5.92
C LEU A 18 -0.89 -2.48 -5.02
N VAL A 19 -0.05 -1.52 -5.42
CA VAL A 19 0.18 -0.28 -4.66
C VAL A 19 -1.13 0.49 -4.47
N LEU A 20 -1.92 0.66 -5.53
CA LEU A 20 -3.23 1.32 -5.44
C LEU A 20 -4.18 0.61 -4.46
N LYS A 21 -4.15 -0.73 -4.43
CA LYS A 21 -4.93 -1.51 -3.47
C LYS A 21 -4.51 -1.22 -2.03
N TYR A 22 -3.21 -1.16 -1.74
CA TYR A 22 -2.72 -0.83 -0.39
C TYR A 22 -3.07 0.59 0.03
N ILE A 23 -2.99 1.56 -0.89
CA ILE A 23 -3.44 2.93 -0.63
C ILE A 23 -4.92 2.95 -0.26
N GLY A 24 -5.77 2.22 -1.00
CA GLY A 24 -7.19 2.09 -0.67
C GLY A 24 -7.44 1.49 0.72
N LEU A 25 -6.66 0.47 1.11
CA LEU A 25 -6.75 -0.11 2.46
C LEU A 25 -6.37 0.91 3.55
N LEU A 26 -5.35 1.74 3.33
CA LEU A 26 -4.97 2.79 4.28
C LEU A 26 -6.08 3.84 4.43
N GLU A 27 -6.72 4.23 3.33
CA GLU A 27 -7.88 5.15 3.37
C GLU A 27 -9.06 4.54 4.14
N GLU A 28 -9.34 3.26 3.93
CA GLU A 28 -10.39 2.53 4.65
C GLU A 28 -10.10 2.45 6.16
N LEU A 29 -8.85 2.18 6.54
CA LEU A 29 -8.43 2.20 7.95
C LEU A 29 -8.63 3.57 8.59
N LYS A 30 -8.35 4.66 7.86
CA LYS A 30 -8.59 6.01 8.35
C LYS A 30 -10.07 6.29 8.54
N ALA A 31 -10.91 5.86 7.60
CA ALA A 31 -12.36 5.97 7.74
C ALA A 31 -12.88 5.15 8.93
N LEU A 32 -12.30 3.98 9.18
CA LEU A 32 -12.64 3.13 10.32
C LEU A 32 -12.24 3.79 11.66
N GLU A 33 -11.06 4.41 11.74
CA GLU A 33 -10.61 5.16 12.92
C GLU A 33 -11.60 6.27 13.29
N ILE A 34 -12.07 7.05 12.32
CA ILE A 34 -13.08 8.10 12.51
C ILE A 34 -14.40 7.52 13.05
N ARG A 35 -14.81 6.34 12.55
CA ARG A 35 -16.02 5.65 13.04
C ARG A 35 -15.86 5.15 14.47
N VAL A 36 -14.68 4.66 14.84
CA VAL A 36 -14.37 4.27 16.23
C VAL A 36 -14.43 5.49 17.14
N GLU A 37 -13.84 6.61 16.73
CA GLU A 37 -13.83 7.85 17.52
C GLU A 37 -15.24 8.40 17.78
N SER A 38 -16.08 8.39 16.75
CA SER A 38 -17.47 8.86 16.82
C SER A 38 -18.47 7.84 17.39
N SER A 39 -18.00 6.65 17.77
CA SER A 39 -18.85 5.60 18.32
C SER A 39 -19.25 5.88 19.77
N LYS A 40 -20.30 5.18 20.22
CA LYS A 40 -20.78 5.21 21.62
C LYS A 40 -20.04 4.20 22.53
N LEU A 41 -18.95 3.61 22.05
CA LEU A 41 -18.11 2.70 22.84
C LEU A 41 -17.47 3.48 24.00
N ASP A 42 -17.11 2.77 25.06
CA ASP A 42 -16.26 3.35 26.09
C ASP A 42 -14.83 3.56 25.58
N GLU A 43 -14.04 4.33 26.34
CA GLU A 43 -12.69 4.68 25.94
C GLU A 43 -11.73 3.47 25.96
N GLU A 44 -11.99 2.45 26.77
CA GLU A 44 -11.16 1.25 26.79
C GLU A 44 -11.31 0.48 25.47
N ASP A 45 -12.55 0.26 25.02
CA ASP A 45 -12.85 -0.43 23.78
C ASP A 45 -12.44 0.39 22.55
N LYS A 46 -12.60 1.71 22.57
CA LYS A 46 -12.04 2.57 21.51
C LYS A 46 -10.52 2.43 21.41
N ASN A 47 -9.81 2.44 22.53
CA ASN A 47 -8.36 2.31 22.54
C ASN A 47 -7.90 0.94 22.02
N LYS A 48 -8.60 -0.14 22.39
CA LYS A 48 -8.33 -1.48 21.83
C LYS A 48 -8.49 -1.49 20.31
N LEU A 49 -9.60 -0.95 19.80
CA LEU A 49 -9.85 -0.92 18.35
C LEU A 49 -8.85 -0.04 17.61
N LYS A 50 -8.50 1.14 18.13
CA LYS A 50 -7.45 1.99 17.57
C LYS A 50 -6.08 1.29 17.54
N SER A 51 -5.75 0.53 18.58
CA SER A 51 -4.53 -0.27 18.61
C SER A 51 -4.51 -1.32 17.50
N ILE A 52 -5.64 -2.00 17.26
CA ILE A 52 -5.76 -2.97 16.16
C ILE A 52 -5.61 -2.28 14.81
N ILE A 53 -6.30 -1.15 14.60
CA ILE A 53 -6.19 -0.35 13.36
C ILE A 53 -4.74 0.03 13.09
N ARG A 54 -4.03 0.52 14.10
CA ARG A 54 -2.63 0.90 14.00
C ARG A 54 -1.72 -0.28 13.66
N MET A 55 -1.95 -1.46 14.26
CA MET A 55 -1.17 -2.65 13.93
C MET A 55 -1.34 -3.06 12.46
N ILE A 56 -2.55 -2.92 11.91
CA ILE A 56 -2.81 -3.22 10.48
C ILE A 56 -2.16 -2.16 9.58
N GLU A 57 -2.25 -0.88 9.95
CA GLU A 57 -1.60 0.22 9.24
C GLU A 57 -0.08 0.01 9.17
N GLU A 58 0.55 -0.31 10.30
CA GLU A 58 1.99 -0.58 10.38
C GLU A 58 2.39 -1.80 9.51
N ALA A 59 1.58 -2.86 9.50
CA ALA A 59 1.83 -4.03 8.65
C ALA A 59 1.75 -3.70 7.14
N ILE A 60 0.77 -2.89 6.73
CA ILE A 60 0.63 -2.43 5.34
C ILE A 60 1.81 -1.55 4.93
N LEU A 61 2.20 -0.60 5.80
CA LEU A 61 3.34 0.29 5.53
C LEU A 61 4.65 -0.48 5.42
N GLN A 62 4.86 -1.47 6.29
CA GLN A 62 6.03 -2.35 6.21
C GLN A 62 6.06 -3.11 4.89
N GLU A 63 4.94 -3.68 4.45
CA GLU A 63 4.87 -4.38 3.17
C GLU A 63 5.19 -3.42 2.01
N LEU A 64 4.63 -2.20 2.01
CA LEU A 64 4.95 -1.19 0.99
C LEU A 64 6.43 -0.78 1.00
N GLU A 65 7.07 -0.67 2.16
CA GLU A 65 8.49 -0.33 2.29
C GLU A 65 9.39 -1.46 1.78
N GLU A 66 9.04 -2.72 2.08
CA GLU A 66 9.73 -3.91 1.57
C GLU A 66 9.68 -3.93 0.04
N TRP A 67 8.52 -3.64 -0.55
CA TRP A 67 8.36 -3.55 -2.01
C TRP A 67 9.17 -2.42 -2.63
N ALA A 68 9.20 -1.24 -2.01
CA ALA A 68 10.01 -0.11 -2.47
C ALA A 68 11.52 -0.39 -2.40
N SER A 69 11.94 -1.33 -1.54
CA SER A 69 13.34 -1.70 -1.31
C SER A 69 13.85 -2.80 -2.25
N ILE A 70 12.96 -3.48 -2.99
CA ILE A 70 13.36 -4.51 -3.96
C ILE A 70 13.96 -3.84 -5.21
N PRO A 71 15.14 -4.27 -5.71
CA PRO A 71 15.71 -3.78 -6.96
C PRO A 71 14.80 -4.16 -8.13
N GLY A 72 13.95 -3.22 -8.53
CA GLY A 72 12.81 -3.44 -9.42
C GLY A 72 11.68 -2.44 -9.15
N GLY A 73 11.49 -2.00 -7.89
CA GLY A 73 10.50 -0.97 -7.51
C GLY A 73 10.84 0.47 -7.96
N GLN A 74 11.89 0.65 -8.76
CA GLN A 74 12.29 1.93 -9.37
C GLN A 74 11.95 2.00 -10.87
N VAL A 75 10.85 1.38 -11.34
CA VAL A 75 10.44 1.55 -12.75
C VAL A 75 9.70 2.87 -12.97
N ALA A 76 10.35 4.02 -12.77
CA ALA A 76 9.98 5.31 -13.39
C ALA A 76 10.91 6.49 -13.01
N ARG A 77 12.23 6.29 -12.87
CA ARG A 77 13.18 7.42 -12.82
C ARG A 77 14.32 7.29 -13.81
N SER A 78 13.96 7.03 -15.06
CA SER A 78 14.87 7.28 -16.17
C SER A 78 14.05 7.43 -17.45
N GLY A 79 13.53 8.64 -17.65
CA GLY A 79 13.11 9.12 -18.97
C GLY A 79 14.30 9.36 -19.91
N GLU A 80 15.26 8.44 -19.93
CA GLU A 80 16.35 8.42 -20.90
C GLU A 80 16.27 7.09 -21.65
N ALA A 81 15.71 7.16 -22.85
CA ALA A 81 15.84 6.11 -23.83
C ALA A 81 17.34 5.92 -24.17
N PRO A 82 17.88 4.70 -24.14
CA PRO A 82 19.23 4.48 -24.62
C PRO A 82 19.27 4.34 -26.15
N ALA A 83 20.26 5.06 -26.72
CA ALA A 83 20.77 5.08 -28.10
C ALA A 83 19.94 5.81 -29.17
#